data_AF-A0A354DFS6-F1
#
_entry.id   AF-A0A354DFS6-F1
#
_cell.length_a   1.000
_cell.length_b   1.000
_cell.length_c   1.000
_cell.angle_alpha   90.00
_cell.angle_beta   90.00
_cell.angle_gamma   90.00
#
_symmetry.space_group_name_H-M   'P 1'
#
loop_
_entity.id
_entity.type
_entity.pdbx_description
1 polymer ?
#
loop_
_entity_poly.entity_id
_entity_poly.type
_entity_poly.pdbx_seq_one_letter_code
_entity_poly.pdbx_strand_id
1 'polypeptide(L)' 'MEGKKGKLLLIGFGPGSEGHLTGRAREAIAESQVILGY' A
#
# COMPACT_ATOMS: atom_id res chain seq x y z
N MET A 1 7.88 -12.59 -24.01
CA MET A 1 7.14 -11.37 -23.62
C MET A 1 7.58 -11.03 -22.21
N GLU A 2 8.27 -9.92 -22.00
CA GLU A 2 8.68 -9.54 -20.64
C GLU A 2 7.45 -8.97 -19.92
N GLY A 3 6.79 -9.80 -19.11
CA GLY A 3 5.65 -9.37 -18.29
C GLY A 3 6.12 -8.28 -17.32
N LYS A 4 5.37 -7.18 -17.20
CA LYS A 4 5.67 -6.11 -16.25
C LYS A 4 5.89 -6.72 -14.87
N LYS A 5 7.05 -6.48 -14.26
CA LYS A 5 7.31 -6.92 -12.89
C LYS A 5 6.33 -6.23 -11.95
N GLY A 6 5.74 -7.00 -11.03
CA GLY A 6 4.93 -6.45 -9.95
C GLY A 6 5.73 -5.46 -9.10
N LYS A 7 5.03 -4.55 -8.42
CA LYS A 7 5.64 -3.60 -7.48
C LYS A 7 5.37 -4.07 -6.06
N LEU A 8 6.36 -3.93 -5.19
CA LEU A 8 6.19 -4.07 -3.75
C LEU A 8 6.21 -2.65 -3.15
N LEU A 9 5.16 -2.30 -2.41
CA LEU A 9 5.03 -1.02 -1.73
C LEU A 9 5.12 -1.26 -0.22
N LEU A 10 6.01 -0.56 0.46
CA LEU A 10 6.10 -0.54 1.92
C LEU A 10 5.30 0.66 2.45
N ILE A 11 4.33 0.41 3.31
CA ILE A 11 3.40 1.43 3.80
C ILE A 11 3.42 1.43 5.33
N GLY A 12 3.63 2.61 5.93
CA GLY A 12 3.41 2.82 7.35
C GLY A 12 1.99 3.34 7.61
N PHE A 13 1.27 2.73 8.55
CA PHE A 13 -0.08 3.14 8.95
C PHE A 13 -0.11 4.16 10.11
N GLY A 14 1.07 4.58 10.59
CA GLY A 14 1.20 5.47 11.72
C GLY A 14 0.77 4.82 13.05
N PRO A 15 0.37 5.60 14.07
CA PRO A 15 0.01 5.07 15.40
C PRO A 15 -1.26 4.20 15.49
N GLY A 16 -1.92 3.85 14.38
CA GLY A 16 -3.03 2.89 14.38
C GLY A 16 -4.45 3.47 14.18
N SER A 17 -4.59 4.75 13.82
CA SER A 17 -5.88 5.33 13.42
C SER A 17 -5.90 5.59 11.90
N GLU A 18 -7.08 5.53 11.28
CA GLU A 18 -7.24 5.78 9.84
C GLU A 18 -6.75 7.19 9.43
N GLY A 19 -6.91 8.17 10.32
CA GLY A 19 -6.48 9.55 10.11
C GLY A 19 -4.96 9.71 9.95
N HIS A 20 -4.18 8.74 10.43
CA HIS A 20 -2.72 8.77 10.34
C HIS A 20 -2.17 8.33 8.97
N LEU A 21 -3.00 7.74 8.11
CA LEU A 21 -2.59 7.42 6.74
C LEU A 21 -2.40 8.71 5.94
N THR A 22 -1.32 8.75 5.17
CA THR A 22 -1.15 9.78 4.14
C THR A 22 -2.11 9.52 2.97
N GLY A 23 -2.40 10.55 2.17
CA GLY A 23 -3.20 10.38 0.95
C GLY A 23 -2.63 9.30 0.02
N ARG A 24 -1.31 9.35 -0.22
CA ARG A 24 -0.61 8.36 -1.04
C ARG A 24 -0.70 6.94 -0.47
N ALA A 25 -0.67 6.77 0.85
CA ALA A 25 -0.82 5.46 1.47
C ALA A 25 -2.21 4.87 1.21
N ARG A 26 -3.28 5.69 1.29
CA ARG A 26 -4.64 5.26 0.96
C ARG A 26 -4.76 4.84 -0.51
N GLU A 27 -4.21 5.63 -1.42
CA GLU A 27 -4.19 5.32 -2.86
C GLU A 27 -3.43 4.03 -3.16
N ALA A 28 -2.24 3.86 -2.54
CA ALA A 28 -1.40 2.68 -2.71
C ALA A 28 -2.11 1.39 -2.22
N ILE A 29 -2.85 1.48 -1.12
CA ILE A 29 -3.67 0.37 -0.62
C ILE A 29 -4.80 0.05 -1.60
N ALA A 30 -5.49 1.08 -2.11
CA ALA A 30 -6.62 0.91 -3.03
C ALA A 30 -6.23 0.32 -4.41
N GLU A 31 -5.03 0.65 -4.92
CA GLU A 31 -4.52 0.11 -6.19
C GLU A 31 -3.89 -1.29 -6.06
N SER A 32 -3.62 -1.74 -4.83
CA SER A 32 -2.91 -2.99 -4.56
C SER A 32 -3.83 -4.21 -4.71
N GLN A 33 -3.39 -5.19 -5.49
CA GLN A 33 -4.12 -6.45 -5.68
C GLN A 33 -4.01 -7.39 -4.47
N VAL A 34 -2.93 -7.27 -3.71
CA VAL A 34 -2.64 -8.08 -2.52
C VAL A 34 -2.05 -7.17 -1.45
N ILE A 35 -2.55 -7.30 -0.22
CA ILE A 35 -2.05 -6.59 0.95
C ILE A 35 -1.58 -7.63 1.96
N LEU A 36 -0.36 -7.45 2.46
CA LEU A 36 0.20 -8.25 3.54
C LEU A 36 0.41 -7.32 4.72
N GLY A 37 -0.26 -7.59 5.84
CA GLY A 37 -0.14 -6.87 7.10
C GLY A 37 -0.19 -7.84 8.28
N TYR A 38 0.30 -7.40 9.43
CA TYR A 38 0.14 -8.06 10.73
C TYR A 38 -0.84 -7.26 11.59
#